data_AF-A0A5N7ADD4-F1
#
_entry.id   AF-A0A5N7ADD4-F1
#
_cell.length_a   1.000
_cell.length_b   1.000
_cell.length_c   1.000
_cell.angle_alpha   90.00
_cell.angle_beta   90.00
_cell.angle_gamma   90.00
#
_symmetry.space_group_name_H-M   'P 1'
#
loop_
_entity.id
_entity.type
_entity.pdbx_description
1 polymer ?
#
loop_
_entity_poly.entity_id
_entity_poly.type
_entity_poly.pdbx_seq_one_letter_code
_entity_poly.pdbx_strand_id
1 'polypeptide(L)'
;MQLHATLAIGLSLLGFTLAGSFKHPIEWKASDFTITCGSEDCNYNFNIVSNATGPSKFKTSCSGVPAEKDYSPCQDESTEAKLQVVPGTHAMWSVHVQHTWMEGEARYTAHGDANITDSARSFTVPVTRVSGVV
;
A
#
# COMPACT_ATOMS: atom_id res chain seq x y z
N MET A 1 -30.36 30.42 40.96
CA MET A 1 -29.96 29.86 39.65
C MET A 1 -28.55 30.34 39.37
N GLN A 2 -27.55 29.46 39.42
CA GLN A 2 -26.19 29.77 39.02
C GLN A 2 -25.60 28.53 38.35
N LEU A 3 -25.36 28.64 37.04
CA LEU A 3 -24.72 27.61 36.23
C LEU A 3 -23.23 27.55 36.55
N HIS A 4 -22.70 26.35 36.74
CA HIS A 4 -21.30 26.07 36.43
C HIS A 4 -21.24 24.84 35.52
N ALA A 5 -20.77 25.11 34.30
CA ALA A 5 -20.51 24.14 33.27
C ALA A 5 -19.23 23.34 33.60
N THR A 6 -19.24 22.05 33.32
CA THR A 6 -18.03 21.24 33.17
C THR A 6 -18.10 20.53 31.84
N LEU A 7 -17.43 21.11 30.84
CA LEU A 7 -17.15 20.49 29.56
C LEU A 7 -16.03 19.46 29.79
N ALA A 8 -16.33 18.18 29.67
CA ALA A 8 -15.30 17.14 29.70
C ALA A 8 -14.58 17.12 28.35
N ILE A 9 -13.28 17.38 28.40
CA ILE A 9 -12.35 17.54 27.29
C ILE A 9 -12.15 16.17 26.60
N GLY A 10 -12.26 16.16 25.27
CA GLY A 10 -12.15 14.95 24.45
C GLY A 10 -10.79 14.26 24.59
N LEU A 11 -10.80 12.93 24.69
CA LEU A 11 -9.62 12.11 24.53
C LEU A 11 -9.19 12.16 23.06
N SER A 12 -8.15 12.94 22.77
CA SER A 12 -7.40 12.83 21.53
C SER A 12 -6.62 11.52 21.54
N LEU A 13 -7.03 10.56 20.71
CA LEU A 13 -6.24 9.36 20.44
C LEU A 13 -4.97 9.79 19.70
N LEU A 14 -3.86 9.84 20.42
CA LEU A 14 -2.53 10.00 19.85
C LEU A 14 -2.23 8.77 18.99
N GLY A 15 -2.44 8.87 17.67
CA GLY A 15 -1.91 7.90 16.72
C GLY A 15 -0.39 7.99 16.71
N PHE A 16 0.29 7.04 17.36
CA PHE A 16 1.75 6.98 17.38
C PHE A 16 2.25 6.41 16.05
N THR A 17 2.87 7.26 15.21
CA THR A 17 3.65 6.80 14.06
C THR A 17 5.03 6.35 14.54
N LEU A 18 5.19 5.05 14.81
CA LEU A 18 6.54 4.50 15.01
C LEU A 18 7.27 4.42 13.67
N ALA A 19 8.03 5.48 13.33
CA ALA A 19 9.04 5.43 12.28
C ALA A 19 10.30 4.72 12.81
N GLY A 20 10.20 3.41 13.07
CA GLY A 20 11.35 2.59 13.44
C GLY A 20 12.13 2.17 12.19
N SER A 21 13.45 2.37 12.18
CA SER A 21 14.32 1.77 11.16
C SER A 21 14.22 0.25 11.29
N PHE A 22 13.59 -0.40 10.30
CA PHE A 22 13.45 -1.86 10.30
C PHE A 22 14.83 -2.50 10.20
N LYS A 23 15.24 -3.27 11.24
CA LYS A 23 16.51 -4.03 11.22
C LYS A 23 16.61 -4.98 10.02
N HIS A 24 15.48 -5.36 9.45
CA HIS A 24 15.35 -6.01 8.15
C HIS A 24 14.21 -5.30 7.40
N PRO A 25 14.48 -4.55 6.31
CA PRO A 25 13.41 -3.90 5.56
C PRO A 25 12.42 -4.96 5.05
N ILE A 26 11.13 -4.76 5.30
CA ILE A 26 10.09 -5.59 4.69
C ILE A 26 10.10 -5.26 3.19
N GLU A 27 10.17 -6.30 2.37
CA GLU A 27 10.21 -6.18 0.92
C GLU A 27 9.13 -7.06 0.32
N TRP A 28 8.40 -6.49 -0.64
CA TRP A 28 7.47 -7.25 -1.44
C TRP A 28 8.06 -7.49 -2.82
N LYS A 29 7.99 -8.73 -3.29
CA LYS A 29 8.50 -9.11 -4.62
C LYS A 29 7.32 -9.18 -5.57
N ALA A 30 7.36 -8.35 -6.61
CA ALA A 30 6.40 -8.37 -7.68
C ALA A 30 6.92 -9.17 -8.88
N SER A 31 6.03 -9.91 -9.55
CA SER A 31 6.32 -10.68 -10.76
C SER A 31 5.19 -10.54 -11.78
N ASP A 32 5.48 -10.94 -13.02
CA ASP A 32 4.53 -11.00 -14.12
C ASP A 32 3.87 -9.64 -14.42
N PHE A 33 4.61 -8.55 -14.20
CA PHE A 33 4.11 -7.22 -14.50
C PHE A 33 3.86 -7.07 -16.01
N THR A 34 2.66 -6.64 -16.34
CA THR A 34 2.29 -6.23 -17.70
C THR A 34 1.35 -5.04 -17.67
N ILE A 35 1.40 -4.26 -18.74
CA ILE A 35 0.33 -3.34 -19.13
C ILE A 35 -0.23 -3.85 -20.46
N THR A 36 -1.53 -4.07 -20.51
CA THR A 36 -2.23 -4.51 -21.72
C THR A 36 -3.25 -3.44 -22.09
N CYS A 37 -3.13 -2.88 -23.30
CA CYS A 37 -4.04 -1.87 -23.81
C CYS A 37 -5.00 -2.47 -24.85
N GLY A 38 -6.29 -2.29 -24.61
CA GLY A 38 -7.36 -2.56 -25.57
C GLY A 38 -7.68 -1.34 -26.43
N SER A 39 -8.84 -1.36 -27.09
CA SER A 39 -9.33 -0.23 -27.88
C SER A 39 -9.80 0.97 -27.07
N GLU A 40 -10.22 0.73 -25.82
CA GLU A 40 -10.79 1.76 -24.94
C GLU A 40 -9.82 2.11 -23.82
N ASP A 41 -9.30 1.12 -23.09
CA ASP A 41 -8.47 1.34 -21.91
C ASP A 41 -7.24 0.43 -21.83
N CYS A 42 -6.29 0.85 -21.00
CA CYS A 42 -5.15 0.04 -20.57
C CYS A 42 -5.40 -0.51 -19.16
N ASN A 43 -4.95 -1.74 -18.93
CA ASN A 43 -4.96 -2.36 -17.60
C ASN A 43 -3.54 -2.81 -17.24
N TYR A 44 -3.14 -2.62 -15.99
CA TYR A 44 -1.95 -3.25 -15.45
C TYR A 44 -2.32 -4.54 -14.70
N ASN A 45 -1.39 -5.49 -14.64
CA ASN A 45 -1.48 -6.66 -13.77
C ASN A 45 -0.10 -6.99 -13.19
N PHE A 46 -0.04 -7.55 -11.98
CA PHE A 46 1.14 -8.22 -11.43
C PHE A 46 0.77 -9.16 -10.27
N ASN A 47 1.63 -10.13 -10.01
CA ASN A 47 1.63 -10.91 -8.78
C ASN A 47 2.54 -10.26 -7.74
N ILE A 48 2.21 -10.35 -6.45
CA ILE A 48 3.04 -9.81 -5.37
C ILE A 48 3.06 -10.73 -4.14
N VAL A 49 4.23 -10.87 -3.54
CA VAL A 49 4.44 -11.68 -2.34
C VAL A 49 5.29 -10.94 -1.31
N SER A 50 4.88 -11.03 -0.04
CA SER A 50 5.65 -10.51 1.09
C SER A 50 6.74 -11.49 1.53
N ASN A 51 7.91 -10.95 1.88
CA ASN A 51 8.97 -11.71 2.55
C ASN A 51 8.75 -11.84 4.07
N ALA A 52 7.69 -11.22 4.61
CA ALA A 52 7.40 -11.25 6.03
C ALA A 52 6.92 -12.63 6.51
N THR A 53 7.06 -12.85 7.82
CA THR A 53 6.49 -14.00 8.53
C THR A 53 5.40 -13.52 9.48
N GLY A 54 4.43 -14.39 9.80
CA GLY A 54 3.37 -14.06 10.73
C GLY A 54 2.20 -13.32 10.07
N PRO A 55 1.45 -12.49 10.82
CA PRO A 55 0.20 -11.88 10.34
C PRO A 55 0.31 -10.97 9.11
N SER A 56 1.48 -10.36 8.88
CA SER A 56 1.76 -9.48 7.74
C SER A 56 2.19 -10.21 6.47
N LYS A 57 2.17 -11.55 6.48
CA LYS A 57 2.47 -12.37 5.30
C LYS A 57 1.26 -12.36 4.37
N PHE A 58 1.50 -12.02 3.10
CA PHE A 58 0.51 -12.15 2.03
C PHE A 58 1.13 -12.61 0.71
N LYS A 59 0.26 -13.10 -0.17
CA LYS A 59 0.55 -13.39 -1.57
C LYS A 59 -0.75 -13.17 -2.35
N THR A 60 -0.72 -12.28 -3.35
CA THR A 60 -1.92 -11.93 -4.12
C THR A 60 -1.55 -11.52 -5.54
N SER A 61 -2.56 -11.30 -6.37
CA SER A 61 -2.44 -10.64 -7.67
C SER A 61 -3.24 -9.35 -7.67
N CYS A 62 -2.70 -8.34 -8.33
CA CYS A 62 -3.25 -7.00 -8.38
C CYS A 62 -3.46 -6.60 -9.85
N SER A 63 -4.57 -5.92 -10.11
CA SER A 63 -4.88 -5.35 -11.42
C SER A 63 -5.66 -4.06 -11.28
N GLY A 64 -5.55 -3.18 -12.25
CA GLY A 64 -6.33 -1.95 -12.29
C GLY A 64 -6.00 -1.12 -13.53
N VAL A 65 -6.54 0.10 -13.55
CA VAL A 65 -6.31 1.05 -14.64
C VAL A 65 -5.11 1.96 -14.26
N PRO A 66 -4.11 2.12 -15.14
CA PRO A 66 -3.00 3.04 -14.91
C PRO A 66 -3.48 4.50 -14.78
N ALA A 67 -2.73 5.30 -14.03
CA ALA A 67 -2.96 6.73 -13.80
C ALA A 67 -4.23 7.10 -13.01
N GLU A 68 -4.95 6.12 -12.47
CA GLU A 68 -5.98 6.39 -11.47
C GLU A 68 -5.39 6.87 -10.14
N LYS A 69 -6.13 7.73 -9.44
CA LYS A 69 -5.69 8.31 -8.16
C LYS A 69 -5.91 7.36 -7.00
N ASP A 70 -7.00 6.61 -7.08
CA ASP A 70 -7.49 5.74 -6.02
C ASP A 70 -6.79 4.38 -6.08
N TYR A 71 -6.78 3.70 -4.94
CA TYR A 71 -6.29 2.33 -4.87
C TYR A 71 -7.38 1.39 -5.38
N SER A 72 -6.97 0.36 -6.12
CA SER A 72 -7.82 -0.75 -6.52
C SER A 72 -7.53 -1.95 -5.63
N PRO A 73 -8.55 -2.67 -5.15
CA PRO A 73 -8.33 -3.90 -4.40
C PRO A 73 -7.66 -4.96 -5.28
N CYS A 74 -6.69 -5.65 -4.71
CA CYS A 74 -6.12 -6.87 -5.29
C CYS A 74 -7.07 -8.05 -5.06
N GLN A 75 -6.73 -9.25 -5.53
CA GLN A 75 -7.54 -10.46 -5.25
C GLN A 75 -7.68 -10.77 -3.75
N ASP A 76 -6.70 -10.34 -2.97
CA ASP A 76 -6.79 -10.30 -1.52
C ASP A 76 -7.20 -8.88 -1.14
N GLU A 77 -8.43 -8.71 -0.66
CA GLU A 77 -9.01 -7.40 -0.31
C GLU A 77 -8.28 -6.70 0.85
N SER A 78 -7.41 -7.41 1.57
CA SER A 78 -6.51 -6.80 2.55
C SER A 78 -5.33 -6.05 1.90
N THR A 79 -5.16 -6.19 0.58
CA THR A 79 -4.10 -5.58 -0.21
C THR A 79 -4.70 -4.75 -1.34
N GLU A 80 -4.19 -3.54 -1.55
CA GLU A 80 -4.64 -2.66 -2.61
C GLU A 80 -3.44 -2.06 -3.33
N ALA A 81 -3.60 -1.76 -4.62
CA ALA A 81 -2.52 -1.22 -5.44
C ALA A 81 -3.01 -0.10 -6.35
N LYS A 82 -2.09 0.76 -6.76
CA LYS A 82 -2.29 1.70 -7.86
C LYS A 82 -1.00 1.94 -8.62
N LEU A 83 -1.15 2.35 -9.88
CA LEU A 83 -0.05 2.65 -10.77
C LEU A 83 -0.17 4.09 -11.26
N GLN A 84 0.82 4.93 -10.97
CA GLN A 84 0.80 6.35 -11.33
C GLN A 84 1.92 6.70 -12.29
N VAL A 85 1.71 7.69 -13.17
CA VAL A 85 2.78 8.20 -14.03
C VAL A 85 3.79 8.96 -13.17
N VAL A 86 5.08 8.69 -13.35
CA VAL A 86 6.13 9.52 -12.73
C VAL A 86 6.25 10.85 -13.52
N PRO A 87 6.01 12.02 -12.89
CA PRO A 87 6.02 13.30 -13.61
C PRO A 87 7.36 13.59 -14.30
N GLY A 88 7.30 14.11 -15.53
CA GLY A 88 8.50 14.52 -16.28
C GLY A 88 9.34 13.36 -16.85
N THR A 89 8.83 12.13 -16.76
CA THR A 89 9.51 10.94 -17.29
C THR A 89 8.67 10.26 -18.36
N HIS A 90 9.32 9.61 -19.33
CA HIS A 90 8.65 8.82 -20.35
C HIS A 90 8.70 7.33 -19.95
N ALA A 91 7.59 6.62 -20.13
CA ALA A 91 7.47 5.17 -19.88
C ALA A 91 7.85 4.70 -18.47
N MET A 92 7.76 5.59 -17.47
CA MET A 92 8.01 5.28 -16.08
C MET A 92 6.74 5.39 -15.23
N TRP A 93 6.59 4.40 -14.36
CA TRP A 93 5.43 4.25 -13.49
C TRP A 93 5.87 4.13 -12.03
N SER A 94 5.11 4.74 -11.14
CA SER A 94 5.20 4.57 -9.70
C SER A 94 4.13 3.58 -9.26
N VAL A 95 4.57 2.41 -8.81
CA VAL A 95 3.72 1.38 -8.21
C VAL A 95 3.59 1.71 -6.73
N HIS A 96 2.35 1.79 -6.26
CA HIS A 96 2.05 1.94 -4.84
C HIS A 96 1.24 0.74 -4.39
N VAL A 97 1.63 0.13 -3.28
CA VAL A 97 0.91 -0.99 -2.68
C VAL A 97 0.66 -0.68 -1.20
N GLN A 98 -0.54 -1.01 -0.72
CA GLN A 98 -0.81 -1.11 0.71
C GLN A 98 -1.27 -2.51 1.09
N HIS A 99 -0.86 -2.96 2.27
CA HIS A 99 -1.33 -4.22 2.85
C HIS A 99 -1.73 -3.99 4.31
N THR A 100 -2.89 -4.50 4.69
CA THR A 100 -3.46 -4.36 6.02
C THR A 100 -3.67 -5.70 6.70
N TRP A 101 -3.28 -5.83 7.96
CA TRP A 101 -3.52 -7.03 8.76
C TRP A 101 -3.91 -6.69 10.20
N MET A 102 -4.45 -7.68 10.89
CA MET A 102 -4.77 -7.59 12.32
C MET A 102 -3.73 -8.37 13.13
N GLU A 103 -3.33 -7.83 14.28
CA GLU A 103 -2.52 -8.53 15.27
C GLU A 103 -3.01 -8.17 16.68
N GLY A 104 -3.72 -9.12 17.31
CA GLY A 104 -4.51 -8.84 18.50
C GLY A 104 -5.66 -7.88 18.18
N GLU A 105 -5.80 -6.82 18.97
CA GLU A 105 -6.79 -5.75 18.77
C GLU A 105 -6.31 -4.67 17.79
N ALA A 106 -5.03 -4.69 17.40
CA ALA A 106 -4.43 -3.68 16.55
C ALA A 106 -4.64 -3.98 15.06
N ARG A 107 -4.98 -2.95 14.28
CA ARG A 107 -4.95 -2.95 12.80
C ARG A 107 -3.69 -2.26 12.32
N TYR A 108 -2.90 -2.95 11.51
CA TYR A 108 -1.68 -2.42 10.91
C TYR A 108 -1.87 -2.24 9.40
N THR A 109 -1.29 -1.17 8.85
CA THR A 109 -1.21 -0.93 7.42
C THR A 109 0.24 -0.60 7.04
N ALA A 110 0.79 -1.37 6.11
CA ALA A 110 2.08 -1.13 5.49
C ALA A 110 1.88 -0.49 4.12
N HIS A 111 2.77 0.45 3.77
CA HIS A 111 2.84 1.09 2.46
C HIS A 111 4.20 0.83 1.84
N GLY A 112 4.22 0.53 0.56
CA GLY A 112 5.43 0.37 -0.22
C GLY A 112 5.29 0.97 -1.61
N ASP A 113 6.41 1.49 -2.12
CA ASP A 113 6.45 2.30 -3.34
C ASP A 113 7.66 1.89 -4.19
N ALA A 114 7.49 1.77 -5.51
CA ALA A 114 8.58 1.49 -6.43
C ALA A 114 8.38 2.15 -7.79
N ASN A 115 9.45 2.76 -8.33
CA ASN A 115 9.46 3.24 -9.70
C ASN A 115 9.93 2.14 -10.64
N ILE A 116 9.19 1.91 -11.73
CA ILE A 116 9.45 0.88 -12.73
C ILE A 116 9.30 1.45 -14.14
N THR A 117 9.83 0.75 -15.13
CA THR A 117 9.52 0.98 -16.54
C THR A 117 8.37 0.09 -17.00
N ASP A 118 7.72 0.44 -18.09
CA ASP A 118 6.71 -0.41 -18.76
C ASP A 118 7.24 -1.80 -19.17
N SER A 119 8.55 -1.92 -19.40
CA SER A 119 9.24 -3.16 -19.75
C SER A 119 9.56 -4.05 -18.54
N ALA A 120 9.37 -3.57 -17.30
CA ALA A 120 9.66 -4.36 -16.12
C ALA A 120 8.80 -5.62 -16.11
N ARG A 121 9.38 -6.77 -15.75
CA ARG A 121 8.62 -8.03 -15.54
C ARG A 121 8.55 -8.41 -14.07
N SER A 122 9.56 -8.02 -13.32
CA SER A 122 9.65 -8.22 -11.87
C SER A 122 10.35 -7.02 -11.25
N PHE A 123 10.00 -6.74 -10.01
CA PHE A 123 10.59 -5.65 -9.24
C PHE A 123 10.41 -5.89 -7.74
N THR A 124 11.12 -5.11 -6.93
CA THR A 124 10.96 -5.12 -5.47
C THR A 124 10.25 -3.84 -5.06
N VAL A 125 9.23 -3.98 -4.22
CA VAL A 125 8.54 -2.86 -3.56
C VAL A 125 9.02 -2.82 -2.10
N PRO A 126 9.94 -1.90 -1.75
CA PRO A 126 10.33 -1.71 -0.36
C PRO A 126 9.17 -1.11 0.44
N VAL A 127 8.94 -1.61 1.65
CA VAL A 127 8.01 -0.99 2.59
C VAL A 127 8.64 0.26 3.17
N THR A 128 8.01 1.41 2.95
CA THR A 128 8.48 2.74 3.35
C THR A 128 7.86 3.18 4.68
N ARG A 129 6.66 2.68 4.99
CA ARG A 129 5.91 3.07 6.20
C ARG A 129 5.05 1.92 6.69
N VAL A 130 4.98 1.77 8.01
CA VAL A 130 3.96 0.96 8.69
C VAL A 130 3.30 1.82 9.75
N SER A 131 1.97 1.78 9.83
CA SER A 131 1.19 2.42 10.88
C SER A 131 0.25 1.42 11.53
N GLY A 132 0.12 1.48 12.86
CA GLY A 132 -0.82 0.69 13.63
C GLY A 132 -1.85 1.58 14.32
N VAL A 133 -3.08 1.09 14.43
CA VAL A 133 -4.15 1.69 15.25
C VAL A 133 -4.73 0.60 16.16
N VAL A 134 -5.09 0.98 17.38
CA VAL A 134 -5.74 0.11 18.39
C VAL A 134 -7.07 0.74 18.76
#